data_AF-A0A2D0QUC0-F1
#
_entry.id   AF-A0A2D0QUC0-F1
#
_cell.length_a   1.000
_cell.length_b   1.000
_cell.length_c   1.000
_cell.angle_alpha   90.00
_cell.angle_beta   90.00
_cell.angle_gamma   90.00
#
_symmetry.space_group_name_H-M   'P 1'
#
loop_
_entity.id
_entity.type
_entity.pdbx_description
1 polymer ?
#
loop_
_entity_poly.entity_id
_entity_poly.type
_entity_poly.pdbx_seq_one_letter_code
_entity_poly.pdbx_strand_id
1 'polypeptide(L)'
;MKGLIILMACLILSEAAIRVPLIKGKSIKERLREKGIHLPYTDPALKYQPPEVLATSTIASMTYADSYYFGVISVGTPPQSFQVLFDTGSSNLWVNSNYCSTQACTAQTQFNPQQSSTYQSTNQTFYLSYGAGALNGVFGYDTVTLAGIQVPNQEIGLSTNEPSQPFLQAPFDGILGLAYQSIAVGNAMPLMDNMMQQGLLEQNLFGIYLSPVGGSGSEAAFGAVDTNMYQGQISWTPVTAETYWQIGIQEFQVSGQQTGWCSQYGGCQAIVDTGTPSLTAPSNVMSSLMQYIGAQQDSYGEYFVNCNNISSLPTLTFTISGVAFPLGPSAYIQNQSGYCTVDITPTNLPSQNNQPLWIFGDVFLRAYYSVFDRANNQVGFAQVA
;
A
#
# COMPACT_ATOMS: atom_id res chain seq x y z
N MET A 1 27.70 9.81 -59.97
CA MET A 1 26.91 8.76 -59.32
C MET A 1 26.88 9.05 -57.83
N LYS A 2 25.74 9.55 -57.33
CA LYS A 2 25.52 9.86 -55.91
C LYS A 2 25.05 8.56 -55.24
N GLY A 3 25.81 8.03 -54.29
CA GLY A 3 25.46 6.85 -53.50
C GLY A 3 24.95 7.27 -52.12
N LEU A 4 23.75 6.82 -51.79
CA LEU A 4 22.91 7.18 -50.66
C LEU A 4 23.49 6.63 -49.34
N ILE A 5 23.67 7.49 -48.33
CA ILE A 5 23.90 7.06 -46.93
C ILE A 5 22.52 6.83 -46.32
N ILE A 6 22.19 5.59 -46.00
CA ILE A 6 20.98 5.23 -45.24
C ILE A 6 21.32 5.42 -43.76
N LEU A 7 20.85 6.54 -43.17
CA LEU A 7 20.83 6.72 -41.73
C LEU A 7 19.71 5.82 -41.17
N MET A 8 20.10 4.78 -40.44
CA MET A 8 19.16 3.95 -39.69
C MET A 8 18.76 4.76 -38.45
N ALA A 9 17.62 5.45 -38.51
CA ALA A 9 17.03 6.09 -37.35
C ALA A 9 16.48 4.97 -36.44
N CYS A 10 17.17 4.69 -35.34
CA CYS A 10 16.59 3.98 -34.21
C CYS A 10 15.49 4.87 -33.62
N LEU A 11 14.27 4.74 -34.13
CA LEU A 11 13.06 5.15 -33.42
C LEU A 11 12.97 4.24 -32.20
N ILE A 12 13.47 4.72 -31.06
CA ILE A 12 13.03 4.20 -29.77
C ILE A 12 11.57 4.65 -29.68
N LEU A 13 10.65 3.75 -30.05
CA LEU A 13 9.27 3.89 -29.63
C LEU A 13 9.30 3.82 -28.11
N SER A 14 9.25 4.99 -27.48
CA SER A 14 8.84 5.12 -26.09
C SER A 14 7.39 4.67 -26.06
N GLU A 15 7.15 3.35 -25.96
CA GLU A 15 5.85 2.85 -25.56
C GLU A 15 5.55 3.49 -24.20
N ALA A 16 4.45 4.24 -24.16
CA ALA A 16 4.10 5.00 -22.98
C ALA A 16 3.85 3.99 -21.85
N ALA A 17 4.58 4.14 -20.75
CA ALA A 17 4.37 3.33 -19.55
C ALA A 17 2.87 3.25 -19.22
N ILE A 18 2.40 2.06 -18.86
CA ILE A 18 0.99 1.82 -18.53
C ILE A 18 0.73 2.40 -17.15
N ARG A 19 0.08 3.56 -17.12
CA ARG A 19 -0.14 4.35 -15.90
C ARG A 19 -1.58 4.26 -15.43
N VAL A 20 -1.71 4.00 -14.14
CA VAL A 20 -2.98 4.00 -13.42
C VAL A 20 -2.95 5.22 -12.49
N PRO A 21 -3.75 6.28 -12.77
CA PRO A 21 -3.89 7.38 -11.85
C PRO A 21 -4.44 6.89 -10.50
N LEU A 22 -3.81 7.33 -9.41
CA LEU A 22 -4.26 7.06 -8.05
C LEU A 22 -5.02 8.27 -7.52
N ILE A 23 -6.30 8.06 -7.19
CA ILE A 23 -7.20 9.05 -6.65
C ILE A 23 -6.98 9.14 -5.15
N LYS A 24 -6.67 10.35 -4.67
CA LYS A 24 -6.65 10.65 -3.24
C LYS A 24 -8.07 10.98 -2.75
N GLY A 25 -8.62 10.14 -1.88
CA GLY A 25 -9.94 10.32 -1.27
C GLY A 25 -9.86 10.73 0.21
N LYS A 26 -11.03 10.85 0.87
CA LYS A 26 -11.11 10.87 2.34
C LYS A 26 -11.15 9.43 2.86
N SER A 27 -10.36 9.14 3.89
CA SER A 27 -10.35 7.84 4.55
C SER A 27 -11.65 7.59 5.32
N ILE A 28 -11.88 6.33 5.71
CA ILE A 28 -13.02 5.95 6.56
C ILE A 28 -12.99 6.73 7.88
N LYS A 29 -11.80 6.86 8.50
CA LYS A 29 -11.61 7.58 9.75
C LYS A 29 -11.90 9.07 9.62
N GLU A 30 -11.47 9.70 8.52
CA GLU A 30 -11.79 11.10 8.24
C GLU A 30 -13.31 11.30 8.07
N ARG A 31 -13.96 10.44 7.28
CA ARG A 31 -15.42 10.49 7.07
C ARG A 31 -16.21 10.28 8.38
N LEU A 32 -15.70 9.46 9.29
CA LEU A 32 -16.29 9.25 10.61
C LEU A 32 -16.04 10.42 11.57
N ARG A 33 -14.83 11.00 11.57
CA ARG A 33 -14.49 12.21 12.35
C ARG A 33 -15.39 13.39 11.95
N GLU A 34 -15.69 13.57 10.67
CA GLU A 34 -16.63 14.59 10.19
C GLU A 34 -18.07 14.40 10.72
N LYS A 35 -18.41 13.18 11.14
CA LYS A 35 -19.68 12.84 11.80
C LYS A 35 -19.59 12.86 13.33
N GLY A 36 -18.45 13.31 13.89
CA GLY A 36 -18.19 13.33 15.33
C GLY A 36 -17.85 11.96 15.93
N ILE A 37 -17.56 10.96 15.11
CA ILE A 37 -17.22 9.60 15.55
C ILE A 37 -15.69 9.44 15.51
N HIS A 38 -15.09 9.29 16.69
CA HIS A 38 -13.66 9.02 16.84
C HIS A 38 -13.45 7.52 17.02
N LEU A 39 -12.72 6.91 16.08
CA LEU A 39 -12.32 5.52 16.18
C LEU A 39 -11.15 5.38 17.18
N PRO A 40 -11.12 4.32 18.00
CA PRO A 40 -9.95 4.02 18.84
C PRO A 40 -8.75 3.69 17.96
N TYR A 41 -7.55 3.85 18.53
CA TYR A 41 -6.32 3.40 17.89
C TYR A 41 -6.39 1.91 17.53
N THR A 42 -5.92 1.57 16.34
CA THR A 42 -5.70 0.20 15.89
C THR A 42 -4.26 0.11 15.37
N ASP A 43 -3.53 -0.93 15.77
CA ASP A 43 -2.22 -1.23 15.18
C ASP A 43 -2.42 -1.63 13.70
N PRO A 44 -1.93 -0.81 12.73
CA PRO A 44 -2.10 -1.11 11.31
C PRO A 44 -1.42 -2.42 10.90
N ALA A 45 -0.52 -2.95 11.72
CA ALA A 45 0.14 -4.20 11.42
C ALA A 45 -0.71 -5.45 11.72
N LEU A 46 -1.91 -5.29 12.27
CA LEU A 46 -2.81 -6.42 12.52
C LEU A 46 -3.23 -7.15 11.23
N LYS A 47 -3.21 -6.51 10.05
CA LYS A 47 -3.46 -7.22 8.78
C LYS A 47 -2.40 -8.30 8.47
N TYR A 48 -1.24 -8.24 9.12
CA TYR A 48 -0.15 -9.20 8.94
C TYR A 48 -0.20 -10.38 9.92
N GLN A 49 -1.12 -10.33 10.89
CA GLN A 49 -1.28 -11.40 11.88
C GLN A 49 -2.11 -12.55 11.30
N PRO A 50 -1.83 -13.80 11.70
CA PRO A 50 -2.64 -14.94 11.31
C PRO A 50 -4.10 -14.78 11.76
N PRO A 51 -5.08 -15.33 11.02
CA PRO A 51 -6.49 -15.29 11.41
C PRO A 51 -6.75 -15.80 12.82
N GLU A 52 -5.99 -16.78 13.31
CA GLU A 52 -6.10 -17.35 14.65
C GLU A 52 -5.77 -16.32 15.74
N VAL A 53 -4.75 -15.49 15.50
CA VAL A 53 -4.37 -14.40 16.42
C VAL A 53 -5.45 -13.32 16.40
N LEU A 54 -5.94 -12.95 15.22
CA LEU A 54 -7.00 -11.95 15.06
C LEU A 54 -8.33 -12.39 15.69
N ALA A 55 -8.68 -13.67 15.63
CA ALA A 55 -9.88 -14.21 16.25
C ALA A 55 -9.89 -14.10 17.78
N THR A 56 -8.71 -13.98 18.41
CA THR A 56 -8.56 -13.77 19.86
C THR A 56 -8.48 -12.30 20.26
N SER A 57 -8.34 -11.38 19.29
CA SER A 57 -8.33 -9.94 19.54
C SER A 57 -9.72 -9.45 19.89
N THR A 58 -9.85 -8.74 21.01
CA THR A 58 -11.09 -8.04 21.41
C THR A 58 -11.25 -6.69 20.72
N ILE A 59 -10.24 -6.22 19.98
CA ILE A 59 -10.25 -4.95 19.27
C ILE A 59 -10.70 -5.22 17.85
N ALA A 60 -11.82 -4.59 17.45
CA ALA A 60 -12.21 -4.47 16.06
C ALA A 60 -11.15 -3.65 15.32
N SER A 61 -10.19 -4.33 14.71
CA SER A 61 -9.00 -3.74 14.11
C SER A 61 -9.27 -3.12 12.73
N MET A 62 -9.43 -1.81 12.62
CA MET A 62 -9.80 -1.16 11.36
C MET A 62 -8.58 -0.87 10.47
N THR A 63 -7.91 -1.91 9.98
CA THR A 63 -6.56 -1.78 9.39
C THR A 63 -6.47 -0.91 8.13
N TYR A 64 -7.56 -0.78 7.35
CA TYR A 64 -7.62 0.11 6.18
C TYR A 64 -8.40 1.40 6.42
N ALA A 65 -8.79 1.71 7.67
CA ALA A 65 -9.64 2.87 7.92
C ALA A 65 -8.94 4.21 7.65
N ASP A 66 -7.62 4.22 7.65
CA ASP A 66 -6.82 5.38 7.33
C ASP A 66 -6.49 5.48 5.83
N SER A 67 -6.65 4.42 5.02
CA SER A 67 -6.23 4.41 3.60
C SER A 67 -6.98 5.44 2.75
N TYR A 68 -6.26 6.11 1.83
CA TYR A 68 -6.83 7.16 0.98
C TYR A 68 -6.35 7.21 -0.48
N TYR A 69 -5.53 6.28 -0.98
CA TYR A 69 -5.17 6.20 -2.41
C TYR A 69 -5.84 5.02 -3.09
N PHE A 70 -6.54 5.28 -4.20
CA PHE A 70 -7.32 4.26 -4.91
C PHE A 70 -7.09 4.33 -6.41
N GLY A 71 -6.99 3.18 -7.07
CA GLY A 71 -6.97 3.08 -8.53
C GLY A 71 -8.29 2.51 -9.05
N VAL A 72 -8.49 2.59 -10.36
CA VAL A 72 -9.67 2.00 -11.01
C VAL A 72 -9.25 0.75 -11.79
N ILE A 73 -9.97 -0.34 -11.57
CA ILE A 73 -9.92 -1.55 -12.39
C ILE A 73 -11.29 -1.79 -13.01
N SER A 74 -11.36 -2.63 -14.04
CA SER A 74 -12.64 -3.17 -14.52
C SER A 74 -12.62 -4.70 -14.52
N VAL A 75 -13.78 -5.30 -14.30
CA VAL A 75 -13.96 -6.76 -14.28
C VAL A 75 -15.11 -7.13 -15.22
N GLY A 76 -14.91 -8.16 -16.03
CA GLY A 76 -15.96 -8.75 -16.85
C GLY A 76 -16.08 -8.25 -18.29
N THR A 77 -17.00 -8.86 -19.03
CA THR A 77 -17.31 -8.55 -20.43
C THR A 77 -18.82 -8.41 -20.65
N PRO A 78 -19.38 -7.19 -20.83
CA PRO A 78 -18.67 -5.90 -20.86
C PRO A 78 -18.04 -5.52 -19.50
N PRO A 79 -17.00 -4.66 -19.49
CA PRO A 79 -16.32 -4.28 -18.25
C PRO A 79 -17.21 -3.52 -17.26
N GLN A 80 -17.16 -3.93 -15.98
CA GLN A 80 -17.75 -3.23 -14.83
C GLN A 80 -16.61 -2.63 -14.01
N SER A 81 -16.63 -1.31 -13.74
CA SER A 81 -15.49 -0.61 -13.11
C SER A 81 -15.63 -0.49 -11.59
N PHE A 82 -14.50 -0.60 -10.89
CA PHE A 82 -14.40 -0.57 -9.44
C PHE A 82 -13.23 0.31 -9.01
N GLN A 83 -13.46 1.13 -7.98
CA GLN A 83 -12.39 1.85 -7.30
C GLN A 83 -11.81 0.94 -6.21
N VAL A 84 -10.54 0.57 -6.31
CA VAL A 84 -9.90 -0.38 -5.40
C VAL A 84 -8.66 0.20 -4.75
N LEU A 85 -8.37 -0.24 -3.51
CA LEU A 85 -7.10 0.03 -2.85
C LEU A 85 -6.00 -0.83 -3.50
N PHE A 86 -4.91 -0.20 -3.92
CA PHE A 86 -3.72 -0.90 -4.42
C PHE A 86 -2.82 -1.16 -3.23
N ASP A 87 -2.74 -2.41 -2.77
CA ASP A 87 -2.17 -2.76 -1.48
C ASP A 87 -0.98 -3.70 -1.62
N THR A 88 0.23 -3.19 -1.44
CA THR A 88 1.46 -4.00 -1.41
C THR A 88 1.62 -4.79 -0.11
N GLY A 89 0.71 -4.65 0.85
CA GLY A 89 0.62 -5.45 2.07
C GLY A 89 -0.35 -6.64 2.01
N SER A 90 -0.99 -6.92 0.86
CA SER A 90 -1.83 -8.11 0.65
C SER A 90 -1.74 -8.65 -0.77
N SER A 91 -2.29 -9.85 -1.04
CA SER A 91 -2.11 -10.55 -2.33
C SER A 91 -3.40 -10.93 -3.06
N ASN A 92 -4.54 -10.95 -2.37
CA ASN A 92 -5.81 -11.28 -3.02
C ASN A 92 -6.38 -10.05 -3.75
N LEU A 93 -6.97 -10.27 -4.92
CA LEU A 93 -7.88 -9.33 -5.56
C LEU A 93 -9.32 -9.70 -5.18
N TRP A 94 -10.08 -8.76 -4.66
CA TRP A 94 -11.52 -8.92 -4.46
C TRP A 94 -12.28 -7.63 -4.73
N VAL A 95 -13.54 -7.79 -5.12
CA VAL A 95 -14.50 -6.71 -5.32
C VAL A 95 -15.83 -7.05 -4.66
N ASN A 96 -16.59 -6.00 -4.34
CA ASN A 96 -17.96 -6.14 -3.87
C ASN A 96 -18.81 -6.86 -4.91
N SER A 97 -19.69 -7.77 -4.48
CA SER A 97 -20.60 -8.50 -5.38
C SER A 97 -22.06 -8.26 -5.02
N ASN A 98 -22.94 -8.39 -6.01
CA ASN A 98 -24.39 -8.33 -5.81
C ASN A 98 -24.95 -9.52 -5.00
N TYR A 99 -24.11 -10.51 -4.68
CA TYR A 99 -24.40 -11.54 -3.68
C TYR A 99 -24.41 -10.98 -2.25
N CYS A 100 -23.72 -9.87 -2.01
CA CYS A 100 -23.72 -9.22 -0.71
C CYS A 100 -24.90 -8.24 -0.58
N SER A 101 -25.74 -8.46 0.44
CA SER A 101 -26.93 -7.65 0.71
C SER A 101 -26.81 -6.75 1.94
N THR A 102 -25.62 -6.68 2.55
CA THR A 102 -25.40 -5.79 3.70
C THR A 102 -25.45 -4.32 3.28
N GLN A 103 -25.69 -3.43 4.25
CA GLN A 103 -25.77 -2.00 3.98
C GLN A 103 -24.43 -1.43 3.47
N ALA A 104 -23.30 -2.01 3.91
CA ALA A 104 -21.98 -1.65 3.38
C ALA A 104 -21.88 -1.96 1.89
N CYS A 105 -22.23 -3.18 1.46
CA CYS A 105 -22.15 -3.59 0.07
C CYS A 105 -23.09 -2.81 -0.85
N THR A 106 -24.33 -2.57 -0.41
CA THR A 106 -25.34 -1.86 -1.22
C THR A 106 -25.09 -0.35 -1.34
N ALA A 107 -24.18 0.20 -0.53
CA ALA A 107 -23.72 1.58 -0.64
C ALA A 107 -22.57 1.77 -1.65
N GLN A 108 -21.99 0.68 -2.15
CA GLN A 108 -20.82 0.67 -3.04
C GLN A 108 -21.17 0.07 -4.41
N THR A 109 -20.24 0.14 -5.35
CA THR A 109 -20.39 -0.52 -6.66
C THR A 109 -20.30 -2.04 -6.47
N GLN A 110 -21.22 -2.79 -7.08
CA GLN A 110 -21.28 -4.24 -6.96
C GLN A 110 -21.07 -4.91 -8.32
N PHE A 111 -20.18 -5.90 -8.36
CA PHE A 111 -20.03 -6.77 -9.50
C PHE A 111 -21.25 -7.66 -9.66
N ASN A 112 -21.78 -7.69 -10.88
CA ASN A 112 -22.85 -8.60 -11.27
C ASN A 112 -22.28 -9.68 -12.21
N PRO A 113 -22.03 -10.90 -11.71
CA PRO A 113 -21.48 -11.97 -12.53
C PRO A 113 -22.38 -12.39 -13.69
N GLN A 114 -23.70 -12.19 -13.57
CA GLN A 114 -24.67 -12.53 -14.64
C GLN A 114 -24.62 -11.56 -15.82
N GLN A 115 -23.96 -10.40 -15.66
CA GLN A 115 -23.77 -9.42 -16.72
C GLN A 115 -22.42 -9.56 -17.42
N SER A 116 -21.58 -10.51 -17.01
CA SER A 116 -20.30 -10.79 -17.66
C SER A 116 -20.36 -12.10 -18.45
N SER A 117 -20.13 -12.00 -19.75
CA SER A 117 -20.05 -13.16 -20.65
C SER A 117 -18.78 -13.99 -20.48
N THR A 118 -17.76 -13.46 -19.80
CA THR A 118 -16.48 -14.13 -19.54
C THR A 118 -16.35 -14.66 -18.12
N TYR A 119 -17.33 -14.40 -17.26
CA TYR A 119 -17.31 -14.88 -15.88
C TYR A 119 -17.43 -16.40 -15.77
N GLN A 120 -16.61 -16.99 -14.92
CA GLN A 120 -16.67 -18.41 -14.56
C GLN A 120 -16.72 -18.53 -13.04
N SER A 121 -17.82 -19.09 -12.52
CA SER A 121 -17.99 -19.33 -11.09
C SER A 121 -17.12 -20.48 -10.59
N THR A 122 -16.69 -20.41 -9.33
CA THR A 122 -16.18 -21.56 -8.59
C THR A 122 -17.06 -21.88 -7.38
N ASN A 123 -16.84 -23.04 -6.76
CA ASN A 123 -17.45 -23.40 -5.46
C ASN A 123 -16.53 -23.10 -4.27
N GLN A 124 -15.37 -22.48 -4.51
CA GLN A 124 -14.41 -22.21 -3.45
C GLN A 124 -14.82 -20.93 -2.71
N THR A 125 -14.90 -21.04 -1.39
CA THR A 125 -15.15 -19.90 -0.52
C THR A 125 -13.84 -19.42 0.09
N PHE A 126 -13.83 -18.17 0.52
CA PHE A 126 -12.71 -17.62 1.25
C PHE A 126 -13.18 -16.71 2.37
N TYR A 127 -12.26 -16.51 3.31
CA TYR A 127 -12.42 -15.66 4.47
C TYR A 127 -11.19 -14.76 4.58
N LEU A 128 -11.41 -13.44 4.56
CA LEU A 128 -10.37 -12.45 4.77
C LEU A 128 -10.67 -11.71 6.08
N SER A 129 -9.77 -11.84 7.05
CA SER A 129 -9.84 -11.10 8.30
C SER A 129 -9.19 -9.73 8.10
N TYR A 130 -9.97 -8.67 8.24
CA TYR A 130 -9.50 -7.29 8.18
C TYR A 130 -9.49 -6.62 9.55
N GLY A 131 -9.38 -7.42 10.61
CA GLY A 131 -9.26 -6.98 11.98
C GLY A 131 -10.57 -6.48 12.60
N ALA A 132 -11.30 -5.55 11.97
CA ALA A 132 -12.55 -4.95 12.46
C ALA A 132 -13.80 -5.63 11.93
N GLY A 133 -13.57 -6.74 11.26
CA GLY A 133 -14.55 -7.47 10.51
C GLY A 133 -13.87 -8.47 9.62
N ALA A 134 -14.67 -9.37 9.10
CA ALA A 134 -14.21 -10.33 8.13
C ALA A 134 -15.09 -10.25 6.90
N LEU A 135 -14.43 -10.34 5.76
CA LEU A 135 -15.08 -10.49 4.48
C LEU A 135 -15.19 -11.98 4.21
N ASN A 136 -16.42 -12.45 4.04
CA ASN A 136 -16.67 -13.76 3.45
C ASN A 136 -16.90 -13.55 1.95
N GLY A 137 -16.44 -14.49 1.14
CA GLY A 137 -16.65 -14.43 -0.29
C GLY A 137 -16.56 -15.78 -0.97
N VAL A 138 -16.78 -15.74 -2.28
CA VAL A 138 -16.59 -16.86 -3.19
C VAL A 138 -15.59 -16.47 -4.27
N PHE A 139 -14.72 -17.39 -4.67
CA PHE A 139 -13.83 -17.15 -5.80
C PHE A 139 -14.57 -17.34 -7.13
N GLY A 140 -14.17 -16.57 -8.12
CA GLY A 140 -14.56 -16.68 -9.52
C GLY A 140 -13.38 -16.35 -10.42
N TYR A 141 -13.53 -16.59 -11.72
CA TYR A 141 -12.59 -16.12 -12.73
C TYR A 141 -13.29 -15.16 -13.67
N ASP A 142 -12.61 -14.10 -14.06
CA ASP A 142 -13.06 -13.24 -15.15
C ASP A 142 -11.88 -12.53 -15.81
N THR A 143 -12.14 -11.71 -16.82
CA THR A 143 -11.15 -10.79 -17.39
C THR A 143 -11.09 -9.53 -16.53
N VAL A 144 -9.90 -9.23 -16.00
CA VAL A 144 -9.62 -7.98 -15.29
C VAL A 144 -8.89 -7.03 -16.23
N THR A 145 -9.36 -5.79 -16.30
CA THR A 145 -8.71 -4.73 -17.08
C THR A 145 -8.05 -3.71 -16.15
N LEU A 146 -6.75 -3.46 -16.34
CA LEU A 146 -5.98 -2.45 -15.62
C LEU A 146 -5.27 -1.54 -16.63
N ALA A 147 -5.68 -0.25 -16.67
CA ALA A 147 -5.10 0.74 -17.58
C ALA A 147 -4.94 0.27 -19.05
N GLY A 148 -5.93 -0.50 -19.54
CA GLY A 148 -5.93 -1.05 -20.90
C GLY A 148 -5.31 -2.43 -21.06
N ILE A 149 -4.56 -2.93 -20.06
CA ILE A 149 -4.11 -4.33 -20.02
C ILE A 149 -5.30 -5.20 -19.68
N GLN A 150 -5.65 -6.14 -20.56
CA GLN A 150 -6.64 -7.17 -20.27
C GLN A 150 -5.93 -8.42 -19.77
N VAL A 151 -6.27 -8.84 -18.56
CA VAL A 151 -5.77 -10.06 -17.91
C VAL A 151 -6.90 -11.07 -17.88
N PRO A 152 -7.01 -11.95 -18.90
CA PRO A 152 -8.03 -12.98 -18.93
C PRO A 152 -7.75 -14.04 -17.86
N ASN A 153 -8.81 -14.75 -17.45
CA ASN A 153 -8.76 -15.82 -16.45
C ASN A 153 -8.08 -15.38 -15.13
N GLN A 154 -8.32 -14.14 -14.71
CA GLN A 154 -7.89 -13.67 -13.41
C GLN A 154 -8.85 -14.19 -12.33
N GLU A 155 -8.29 -14.83 -11.31
CA GLU A 155 -9.04 -15.20 -10.12
C GLU A 155 -9.41 -13.95 -9.32
N ILE A 156 -10.68 -13.81 -8.98
CA ILE A 156 -11.24 -12.69 -8.23
C ILE A 156 -12.05 -13.21 -7.06
N GLY A 157 -11.93 -12.55 -5.91
CA GLY A 157 -12.84 -12.73 -4.80
C GLY A 157 -14.10 -11.88 -4.96
N LEU A 158 -15.28 -12.50 -4.78
CA LEU A 158 -16.56 -11.82 -4.74
C LEU A 158 -17.07 -11.75 -3.31
N SER A 159 -17.17 -10.55 -2.73
CA SER A 159 -17.67 -10.39 -1.36
C SER A 159 -19.15 -10.82 -1.26
N THR A 160 -19.48 -11.62 -0.26
CA THR A 160 -20.85 -12.06 0.04
C THR A 160 -21.35 -11.53 1.38
N ASN A 161 -20.43 -11.12 2.25
CA ASN A 161 -20.73 -10.50 3.52
C ASN A 161 -19.64 -9.52 3.92
N GLU A 162 -20.03 -8.28 4.17
CA GLU A 162 -19.16 -7.24 4.74
C GLU A 162 -19.80 -6.63 6.00
N PRO A 163 -19.01 -6.34 7.04
CA PRO A 163 -19.51 -5.69 8.25
C PRO A 163 -19.98 -4.27 7.94
N SER A 164 -21.21 -3.94 8.31
CA SER A 164 -21.80 -2.63 7.97
C SER A 164 -21.00 -1.44 8.50
N GLN A 165 -20.44 -1.52 9.70
CA GLN A 165 -19.56 -0.47 10.24
C GLN A 165 -18.15 -1.04 10.44
N PRO A 166 -17.10 -0.32 10.01
CA PRO A 166 -17.11 1.02 9.42
C PRO A 166 -17.20 1.02 7.87
N PHE A 167 -17.34 -0.13 7.21
CA PHE A 167 -17.27 -0.26 5.75
C PHE A 167 -18.37 0.50 4.99
N LEU A 168 -19.48 0.89 5.64
CA LEU A 168 -20.44 1.85 5.07
C LEU A 168 -19.79 3.20 4.71
N GLN A 169 -18.66 3.56 5.32
CA GLN A 169 -17.90 4.76 5.01
C GLN A 169 -16.71 4.49 4.07
N ALA A 170 -16.52 3.26 3.60
CA ALA A 170 -15.41 2.92 2.72
C ALA A 170 -15.46 3.78 1.44
N PRO A 171 -14.35 4.40 1.03
CA PRO A 171 -14.28 5.11 -0.24
C PRO A 171 -13.90 4.17 -1.40
N PHE A 172 -13.95 2.84 -1.24
CA PHE A 172 -13.50 1.86 -2.23
C PHE A 172 -14.46 0.67 -2.30
N ASP A 173 -14.48 0.01 -3.46
CA ASP A 173 -15.33 -1.12 -3.81
C ASP A 173 -14.59 -2.48 -3.70
N GLY A 174 -13.29 -2.46 -3.38
CA GLY A 174 -12.46 -3.66 -3.27
C GLY A 174 -10.98 -3.38 -2.97
N ILE A 175 -10.17 -4.43 -2.94
CA ILE A 175 -8.71 -4.35 -2.78
C ILE A 175 -8.05 -5.14 -3.90
N LEU A 176 -7.03 -4.54 -4.50
CA LEU A 176 -6.07 -5.19 -5.39
C LEU A 176 -4.77 -5.42 -4.62
N GLY A 177 -4.55 -6.66 -4.18
CA GLY A 177 -3.29 -7.07 -3.56
C GLY A 177 -2.13 -7.11 -4.57
N LEU A 178 -0.98 -6.58 -4.16
CA LEU A 178 0.26 -6.48 -4.96
C LEU A 178 1.49 -7.12 -4.28
N ALA A 179 1.29 -7.87 -3.20
CA ALA A 179 2.32 -8.69 -2.57
C ALA A 179 2.49 -10.05 -3.28
N TYR A 180 3.27 -10.96 -2.69
CA TYR A 180 3.60 -12.27 -3.27
C TYR A 180 2.45 -13.29 -3.07
N GLN A 181 2.32 -14.25 -3.99
CA GLN A 181 1.29 -15.31 -3.89
C GLN A 181 1.36 -16.12 -2.58
N SER A 182 2.53 -16.22 -1.94
CA SER A 182 2.76 -17.01 -0.72
C SER A 182 1.86 -16.62 0.46
N ILE A 183 1.29 -15.42 0.47
CA ILE A 183 0.33 -14.95 1.49
C ILE A 183 -1.11 -14.85 0.97
N ALA A 184 -1.37 -15.24 -0.28
CA ALA A 184 -2.71 -15.19 -0.86
C ALA A 184 -3.59 -16.27 -0.23
N VAL A 185 -4.73 -15.86 0.33
CA VAL A 185 -5.73 -16.80 0.85
C VAL A 185 -6.25 -17.66 -0.30
N GLY A 186 -6.38 -18.96 -0.04
CA GLY A 186 -6.78 -19.95 -1.04
C GLY A 186 -5.69 -20.30 -2.05
N ASN A 187 -4.43 -19.85 -1.83
CA ASN A 187 -3.37 -19.91 -2.83
C ASN A 187 -3.75 -19.19 -4.14
N ALA A 188 -4.61 -18.18 -4.04
CA ALA A 188 -5.16 -17.48 -5.19
C ALA A 188 -4.06 -16.77 -5.97
N MET A 189 -4.15 -16.77 -7.30
CA MET A 189 -3.13 -16.14 -8.16
C MET A 189 -3.28 -14.61 -8.15
N PRO A 190 -2.29 -13.83 -7.66
CA PRO A 190 -2.36 -12.37 -7.70
C PRO A 190 -2.36 -11.84 -9.14
N LEU A 191 -2.92 -10.64 -9.34
CA LEU A 191 -3.02 -10.02 -10.68
C LEU A 191 -1.64 -9.85 -11.34
N MET A 192 -0.65 -9.39 -10.56
CA MET A 192 0.72 -9.20 -11.05
C MET A 192 1.34 -10.51 -11.53
N ASP A 193 1.20 -11.60 -10.76
CA ASP A 193 1.69 -12.92 -11.13
C ASP A 193 1.06 -13.43 -12.43
N ASN A 194 -0.25 -13.22 -12.59
CA ASN A 194 -0.96 -13.61 -13.80
C ASN A 194 -0.54 -12.78 -15.02
N MET A 195 -0.33 -11.47 -14.86
CA MET A 195 0.24 -10.61 -15.90
C MET A 195 1.63 -11.08 -16.33
N MET A 196 2.48 -11.45 -15.37
CA MET A 196 3.83 -11.97 -15.64
C MET A 196 3.77 -13.32 -16.37
N GLN A 197 2.92 -14.25 -15.91
CA GLN A 197 2.76 -15.58 -16.52
C GLN A 197 2.27 -15.48 -17.97
N GLN A 198 1.42 -14.49 -18.27
CA GLN A 198 0.88 -14.25 -19.60
C GLN A 198 1.76 -13.33 -20.46
N GLY A 199 2.89 -12.82 -19.95
CA GLY A 199 3.79 -11.94 -20.69
C GLY A 199 3.15 -10.60 -21.09
N LEU A 200 2.28 -10.06 -20.23
CA LEU A 200 1.51 -8.83 -20.50
C LEU A 200 2.26 -7.54 -20.13
N LEU A 201 3.47 -7.66 -19.58
CA LEU A 201 4.30 -6.54 -19.11
C LEU A 201 5.63 -6.52 -19.85
N GLU A 202 6.11 -5.33 -20.22
CA GLU A 202 7.46 -5.18 -20.78
C GLU A 202 8.55 -5.59 -19.78
N GLN A 203 8.38 -5.18 -18.51
CA GLN A 203 9.22 -5.56 -17.39
C GLN A 203 8.34 -6.06 -16.24
N ASN A 204 8.77 -7.11 -15.55
CA ASN A 204 8.03 -7.67 -14.42
C ASN A 204 8.24 -6.82 -13.15
N LEU A 205 7.79 -5.56 -13.20
CA LEU A 205 7.86 -4.60 -12.11
C LEU A 205 6.68 -3.64 -12.17
N PHE A 206 6.47 -2.92 -11.06
CA PHE A 206 5.62 -1.75 -11.04
C PHE A 206 6.26 -0.64 -10.19
N GLY A 207 5.99 0.61 -10.54
CA GLY A 207 6.44 1.79 -9.81
C GLY A 207 5.27 2.53 -9.19
N ILE A 208 5.48 3.12 -8.02
CA ILE A 208 4.49 3.90 -7.29
C ILE A 208 5.04 5.31 -7.05
N TYR A 209 4.28 6.30 -7.49
CA TYR A 209 4.46 7.70 -7.15
C TYR A 209 3.26 8.17 -6.32
N LEU A 210 3.52 8.68 -5.11
CA LEU A 210 2.51 9.36 -4.31
C LEU A 210 2.85 10.84 -4.23
N SER A 211 1.93 11.68 -4.71
CA SER A 211 2.08 13.12 -4.62
C SER A 211 2.18 13.58 -3.14
N PRO A 212 2.91 14.68 -2.86
CA PRO A 212 2.99 15.27 -1.53
C PRO A 212 1.61 15.61 -0.95
N VAL A 213 1.55 15.89 0.36
CA VAL A 213 0.31 16.30 1.03
C VAL A 213 -0.26 17.57 0.35
N GLY A 214 -1.50 17.48 -0.14
CA GLY A 214 -2.17 18.57 -0.88
C GLY A 214 -1.85 18.61 -2.38
N GLY A 215 -0.96 17.74 -2.86
CA GLY A 215 -0.64 17.57 -4.27
C GLY A 215 -1.65 16.69 -5.01
N SER A 216 -1.41 16.54 -6.32
CA SER A 216 -2.16 15.67 -7.22
C SER A 216 -1.19 14.91 -8.14
N GLY A 217 -1.71 13.94 -8.88
CA GLY A 217 -0.92 13.20 -9.86
C GLY A 217 -0.23 11.95 -9.33
N SER A 218 -0.62 11.44 -8.15
CA SER A 218 -0.21 10.10 -7.71
C SER A 218 -0.54 9.07 -8.80
N GLU A 219 0.34 8.10 -9.03
CA GLU A 219 0.17 7.07 -10.05
C GLU A 219 0.86 5.75 -9.69
N ALA A 220 0.35 4.67 -10.29
CA ALA A 220 1.01 3.38 -10.36
C ALA A 220 1.34 3.06 -11.81
N ALA A 221 2.61 2.79 -12.12
CA ALA A 221 3.09 2.42 -13.44
C ALA A 221 3.37 0.91 -13.48
N PHE A 222 2.73 0.16 -14.36
CA PHE A 222 2.93 -1.28 -14.52
C PHE A 222 3.75 -1.56 -15.77
N GLY A 223 4.70 -2.50 -15.68
CA GLY A 223 5.53 -2.87 -16.83
C GLY A 223 6.72 -1.96 -17.08
N ALA A 224 6.78 -0.79 -16.42
CA ALA A 224 7.80 0.22 -16.63
C ALA A 224 7.97 1.12 -15.39
N VAL A 225 9.06 1.87 -15.38
CA VAL A 225 9.37 2.90 -14.39
C VAL A 225 9.17 4.28 -15.02
N ASP A 226 8.40 5.17 -14.38
CA ASP A 226 8.23 6.55 -14.89
C ASP A 226 9.39 7.44 -14.43
N THR A 227 10.32 7.69 -15.35
CA THR A 227 11.48 8.54 -15.13
C THR A 227 11.14 10.02 -14.92
N ASN A 228 9.88 10.45 -15.14
CA ASN A 228 9.46 11.82 -14.86
C ASN A 228 9.06 12.03 -13.40
N MET A 229 8.83 10.95 -12.64
CA MET A 229 8.32 11.02 -11.26
C MET A 229 9.44 11.02 -10.20
N TYR A 230 10.69 10.88 -10.61
CA TYR A 230 11.84 10.87 -9.71
C TYR A 230 13.07 11.52 -10.33
N GLN A 231 14.03 11.86 -9.48
CA GLN A 231 15.32 12.39 -9.85
C GLN A 231 16.46 11.52 -9.29
N GLY A 232 17.63 11.59 -9.93
CA GLY A 232 18.80 10.82 -9.54
C GLY A 232 18.71 9.35 -9.95
N GLN A 233 19.35 8.48 -9.17
CA GLN A 233 19.41 7.04 -9.44
C GLN A 233 18.52 6.27 -8.47
N ILE A 234 17.93 5.18 -8.95
CA ILE A 234 17.21 4.23 -8.11
C ILE A 234 18.21 3.42 -7.30
N SER A 235 18.09 3.49 -5.98
CA SER A 235 18.85 2.70 -5.03
C SER A 235 18.09 1.42 -4.72
N TRP A 236 18.65 0.27 -5.09
CA TRP A 236 18.00 -1.03 -4.96
C TRP A 236 18.37 -1.73 -3.65
N THR A 237 17.42 -2.47 -3.10
CA THR A 237 17.61 -3.32 -1.93
C THR A 237 16.89 -4.66 -2.14
N PRO A 238 17.52 -5.80 -1.81
CA PRO A 238 16.87 -7.10 -1.97
C PRO A 238 15.69 -7.26 -1.01
N VAL A 239 14.68 -8.00 -1.45
CA VAL A 239 13.62 -8.50 -0.57
C VAL A 239 14.20 -9.57 0.35
N THR A 240 13.90 -9.50 1.64
CA THR A 240 14.42 -10.42 2.66
C THR A 240 13.49 -11.60 2.94
N ALA A 241 12.22 -11.49 2.57
CA ALA A 241 11.23 -12.58 2.61
C ALA A 241 10.17 -12.37 1.52
N GLU A 242 9.99 -13.35 0.63
CA GLU A 242 9.01 -13.34 -0.48
C GLU A 242 7.58 -13.63 0.01
N THR A 243 7.17 -12.93 1.06
CA THR A 243 5.81 -12.88 1.59
C THR A 243 5.22 -11.50 1.33
N TYR A 244 5.85 -10.49 1.92
CA TYR A 244 5.59 -9.08 1.69
C TYR A 244 6.76 -8.44 0.94
N TRP A 245 6.66 -7.17 0.62
CA TRP A 245 7.80 -6.37 0.17
C TRP A 245 8.68 -5.99 1.38
N GLN A 246 9.26 -7.01 2.01
CA GLN A 246 10.09 -6.89 3.20
C GLN A 246 11.55 -6.62 2.83
N ILE A 247 12.18 -5.62 3.45
CA ILE A 247 13.56 -5.19 3.20
C ILE A 247 14.33 -5.05 4.52
N GLY A 248 15.67 -5.09 4.44
CA GLY A 248 16.55 -4.87 5.58
C GLY A 248 16.90 -3.39 5.78
N ILE A 249 16.96 -2.96 7.04
CA ILE A 249 17.45 -1.65 7.47
C ILE A 249 18.72 -1.87 8.31
N GLN A 250 19.82 -1.20 7.96
CA GLN A 250 21.06 -1.30 8.72
C GLN A 250 21.03 -0.43 9.98
N GLU A 251 20.54 0.81 9.86
CA GLU A 251 20.57 1.78 10.96
C GLU A 251 19.43 2.79 10.85
N PHE A 252 19.00 3.30 12.00
CA PHE A 252 18.09 4.43 12.14
C PHE A 252 18.80 5.59 12.85
N GLN A 253 18.65 6.79 12.29
CA GLN A 253 19.27 7.99 12.83
C GLN A 253 18.23 9.07 13.09
N VAL A 254 18.47 9.86 14.13
CA VAL A 254 17.71 11.06 14.45
C VAL A 254 18.67 12.24 14.42
N SER A 255 18.42 13.22 13.56
CA SER A 255 19.30 14.39 13.36
C SER A 255 20.77 14.01 13.12
N GLY A 256 20.98 12.96 12.32
CA GLY A 256 22.31 12.44 11.98
C GLY A 256 23.02 11.65 13.09
N GLN A 257 22.40 11.46 14.26
CA GLN A 257 22.92 10.64 15.33
C GLN A 257 22.34 9.23 15.25
N GLN A 258 23.20 8.21 15.24
CA GLN A 258 22.79 6.81 15.29
C GLN A 258 22.09 6.49 16.60
N THR A 259 20.93 5.86 16.54
CA THR A 259 20.18 5.48 17.74
C THR A 259 20.59 4.11 18.28
N GLY A 260 21.22 3.28 17.46
CA GLY A 260 21.52 1.89 17.78
C GLY A 260 20.31 0.97 17.77
N TRP A 261 19.11 1.49 17.43
CA TRP A 261 17.86 0.75 17.53
C TRP A 261 17.80 -0.45 16.60
N CYS A 262 18.49 -0.40 15.45
CA CYS A 262 18.61 -1.50 14.52
C CYS A 262 19.92 -2.27 14.70
N SER A 263 21.05 -1.58 14.77
CA SER A 263 22.37 -2.21 14.80
C SER A 263 22.58 -3.12 16.03
N GLN A 264 21.96 -2.83 17.17
CA GLN A 264 22.01 -3.72 18.35
C GLN A 264 21.36 -5.11 18.12
N TYR A 265 20.48 -5.24 17.12
CA TYR A 265 19.84 -6.50 16.71
C TYR A 265 20.42 -7.06 15.40
N GLY A 266 21.57 -6.53 14.94
CA GLY A 266 22.14 -6.86 13.63
C GLY A 266 21.34 -6.32 12.44
N GLY A 267 20.48 -5.32 12.67
CA GLY A 267 19.59 -4.71 11.69
C GLY A 267 18.12 -4.70 12.14
N CYS A 268 17.31 -3.92 11.43
CA CYS A 268 15.85 -3.99 11.48
C CYS A 268 15.31 -4.54 10.15
N GLN A 269 14.02 -4.82 10.13
CA GLN A 269 13.27 -5.09 8.90
C GLN A 269 12.26 -3.95 8.66
N ALA A 270 11.83 -3.78 7.42
CA ALA A 270 10.66 -2.98 7.06
C ALA A 270 9.78 -3.70 6.03
N ILE A 271 8.46 -3.55 6.13
CA ILE A 271 7.54 -3.88 5.03
C ILE A 271 7.19 -2.58 4.30
N VAL A 272 7.30 -2.57 2.98
CA VAL A 272 6.94 -1.43 2.12
C VAL A 272 5.47 -1.57 1.68
N ASP A 273 4.60 -0.68 2.15
CA ASP A 273 3.15 -0.92 2.19
C ASP A 273 2.30 0.28 1.75
N THR A 274 1.81 0.25 0.51
CA THR A 274 0.87 1.26 -0.02
C THR A 274 -0.52 1.21 0.62
N GLY A 275 -0.85 0.14 1.36
CA GLY A 275 -2.10 0.03 2.09
C GLY A 275 -2.09 0.70 3.47
N THR A 276 -0.93 1.16 3.95
CA THR A 276 -0.77 1.81 5.26
C THR A 276 -0.38 3.28 5.09
N PRO A 277 -1.16 4.25 5.60
CA PRO A 277 -0.84 5.66 5.45
C PRO A 277 0.30 6.20 6.32
N SER A 278 0.48 5.64 7.52
CA SER A 278 1.48 6.09 8.48
C SER A 278 2.84 5.44 8.25
N LEU A 279 3.89 6.06 8.78
CA LEU A 279 5.10 5.32 9.10
C LEU A 279 4.84 4.55 10.39
N THR A 280 5.16 3.26 10.45
CA THR A 280 5.04 2.52 11.72
C THR A 280 6.39 2.27 12.34
N ALA A 281 6.45 2.40 13.66
CA ALA A 281 7.66 2.20 14.44
C ALA A 281 7.43 1.10 15.49
N PRO A 282 8.44 0.27 15.80
CA PRO A 282 8.36 -0.69 16.89
C PRO A 282 7.90 -0.03 18.20
N SER A 283 6.90 -0.60 18.88
CA SER A 283 6.31 0.02 20.07
C SER A 283 7.32 0.33 21.18
N ASN A 284 8.38 -0.48 21.30
CA ASN A 284 9.44 -0.29 22.30
C ASN A 284 10.31 0.96 22.06
N VAL A 285 10.39 1.48 20.82
CA VAL A 285 11.14 2.71 20.52
C VAL A 285 10.27 3.96 20.47
N MET A 286 8.94 3.79 20.46
CA MET A 286 7.98 4.88 20.24
C MET A 286 8.14 6.03 21.25
N SER A 287 8.27 5.71 22.54
CA SER A 287 8.43 6.74 23.60
C SER A 287 9.67 7.60 23.36
N SER A 288 10.83 6.97 23.10
CA SER A 288 12.07 7.68 22.81
C SER A 288 11.99 8.49 21.51
N LEU A 289 11.35 7.95 20.46
CA LEU A 289 11.14 8.65 19.20
C LEU A 289 10.28 9.91 19.38
N MET A 290 9.17 9.80 20.11
CA MET A 290 8.31 10.96 20.39
C MET A 290 9.02 12.00 21.26
N GLN A 291 9.88 11.58 22.19
CA GLN A 291 10.73 12.48 22.96
C GLN A 291 11.73 13.25 22.07
N TYR A 292 12.37 12.57 21.11
CA TYR A 292 13.25 13.24 20.14
C TYR A 292 12.50 14.25 19.27
N ILE A 293 11.28 13.93 18.86
CA ILE A 293 10.42 14.84 18.09
C ILE A 293 9.90 15.99 18.97
N GLY A 294 9.83 15.81 20.29
CA GLY A 294 9.16 16.75 21.19
C GLY A 294 7.64 16.72 21.04
N ALA A 295 7.09 15.56 20.66
CA ALA A 295 5.66 15.35 20.52
C ALA A 295 5.00 15.11 21.88
N GLN A 296 3.76 15.56 21.99
CA GLN A 296 2.89 15.33 23.15
C GLN A 296 1.72 14.45 22.73
N GLN A 297 1.20 13.65 23.67
CA GLN A 297 0.06 12.80 23.41
C GLN A 297 -1.23 13.46 23.92
N ASP A 298 -2.28 13.47 23.12
CA ASP A 298 -3.59 13.96 23.53
C ASP A 298 -4.40 12.90 24.31
N SER A 299 -5.62 13.25 24.73
CA SER A 299 -6.52 12.35 25.46
C SER A 299 -7.01 11.14 24.65
N TYR A 300 -6.84 11.16 23.33
CA TYR A 300 -7.22 10.09 22.41
C TYR A 300 -6.04 9.21 21.99
N GLY A 301 -4.84 9.52 22.51
CA GLY A 301 -3.63 8.78 22.21
C GLY A 301 -2.90 9.23 20.95
N GLU A 302 -3.35 10.32 20.30
CA GLU A 302 -2.73 10.88 19.10
C GLU A 302 -1.56 11.79 19.49
N TYR A 303 -0.45 11.70 18.76
CA TYR A 303 0.72 12.53 19.00
C TYR A 303 0.67 13.81 18.18
N PHE A 304 0.93 14.93 18.83
CA PHE A 304 0.91 16.26 18.21
C PHE A 304 2.16 17.08 18.60
N VAL A 305 2.45 18.08 17.77
CA VAL A 305 3.57 19.02 17.94
C VAL A 305 3.07 20.46 17.80
N ASN A 306 3.87 21.43 18.25
CA ASN A 306 3.59 22.83 17.95
C ASN A 306 3.84 23.12 16.47
N CYS A 307 2.79 23.52 15.74
CA CYS A 307 2.86 23.84 14.31
C CYS A 307 3.91 24.90 13.96
N ASN A 308 4.24 25.81 14.88
CA ASN A 308 5.24 26.85 14.63
C ASN A 308 6.68 26.31 14.61
N ASN A 309 6.89 25.09 15.12
CA ASN A 309 8.23 24.51 15.30
C ASN A 309 8.53 23.40 14.27
N ILE A 310 7.66 23.14 13.29
CA ILE A 310 7.81 22.02 12.34
C ILE A 310 9.18 22.01 11.67
N SER A 311 9.66 23.16 11.20
CA SER A 311 10.96 23.28 10.53
C SER A 311 12.17 22.97 11.42
N SER A 312 12.00 22.96 12.75
CA SER A 312 13.06 22.67 13.72
C SER A 312 13.03 21.22 14.24
N LEU A 313 12.02 20.43 13.85
CA LEU A 313 11.89 19.03 14.24
C LEU A 313 13.00 18.18 13.59
N PRO A 314 13.36 17.03 14.18
CA PRO A 314 14.49 16.24 13.71
C PRO A 314 14.26 15.61 12.33
N THR A 315 15.31 15.50 11.54
CA THR A 315 15.26 14.62 10.36
C THR A 315 15.43 13.17 10.81
N LEU A 316 14.51 12.29 10.39
CA LEU A 316 14.59 10.85 10.64
C LEU A 316 15.26 10.20 9.44
N THR A 317 16.31 9.40 9.61
CA THR A 317 17.04 8.82 8.47
C THR A 317 17.16 7.31 8.60
N PHE A 318 16.74 6.59 7.57
CA PHE A 318 16.93 5.15 7.45
C PHE A 318 18.13 4.86 6.57
N THR A 319 19.04 4.00 7.01
CA THR A 319 20.09 3.45 6.15
C THR A 319 19.61 2.12 5.59
N ILE A 320 19.49 2.03 4.27
CA ILE A 320 18.99 0.86 3.53
C ILE A 320 20.00 0.54 2.43
N SER A 321 20.55 -0.67 2.45
CA SER A 321 21.59 -1.15 1.54
C SER A 321 22.76 -0.16 1.36
N GLY A 322 23.15 0.50 2.46
CA GLY A 322 24.26 1.46 2.50
C GLY A 322 23.91 2.88 2.01
N VAL A 323 22.66 3.13 1.60
CA VAL A 323 22.17 4.44 1.18
C VAL A 323 21.30 5.06 2.29
N ALA A 324 21.46 6.36 2.53
CA ALA A 324 20.69 7.10 3.51
C ALA A 324 19.41 7.70 2.89
N PHE A 325 18.28 7.48 3.55
CA PHE A 325 16.96 7.96 3.17
C PHE A 325 16.42 8.90 4.26
N PRO A 326 16.74 10.20 4.21
CA PRO A 326 16.24 11.19 5.16
C PRO A 326 14.75 11.52 4.94
N LEU A 327 13.99 11.59 6.01
CA LEU A 327 12.62 12.10 6.08
C LEU A 327 12.64 13.39 6.91
N GLY A 328 12.46 14.51 6.22
CA GLY A 328 12.29 15.81 6.88
C GLY A 328 10.95 15.90 7.62
N PRO A 329 10.79 16.88 8.52
CA PRO A 329 9.56 17.06 9.30
C PRO A 329 8.27 17.12 8.50
N SER A 330 8.30 17.75 7.32
CA SER A 330 7.12 17.85 6.44
C SER A 330 6.63 16.51 5.88
N ALA A 331 7.45 15.44 5.95
CA ALA A 331 7.04 14.11 5.50
C ALA A 331 6.16 13.40 6.54
N TYR A 332 6.52 13.53 7.82
CA TYR A 332 5.90 12.79 8.94
C TYR A 332 5.02 13.66 9.86
N ILE A 333 4.85 14.96 9.57
CA ILE A 333 3.92 15.85 10.26
C ILE A 333 2.79 16.26 9.31
N GLN A 334 1.54 16.05 9.73
CA GLN A 334 0.36 16.59 9.06
C GLN A 334 -0.11 17.85 9.75
N ASN A 335 -0.47 18.87 8.98
CA ASN A 335 -1.13 20.05 9.50
C ASN A 335 -2.59 20.08 9.03
N GLN A 336 -3.50 19.86 9.96
CA GLN A 336 -4.94 19.96 9.73
C GLN A 336 -5.47 21.21 10.45
N SER A 337 -5.60 22.31 9.71
CA SER A 337 -6.18 23.57 10.19
C SER A 337 -5.52 24.11 11.48
N GLY A 338 -4.20 23.99 11.61
CA GLY A 338 -3.45 24.44 12.78
C GLY A 338 -3.32 23.41 13.89
N TYR A 339 -3.80 22.18 13.67
CA TYR A 339 -3.49 21.02 14.50
C TYR A 339 -2.43 20.16 13.81
N CYS A 340 -1.25 20.03 14.41
CA CYS A 340 -0.11 19.34 13.80
C CYS A 340 0.13 17.99 14.45
N THR A 341 -0.25 16.92 13.74
CA THR A 341 -0.14 15.54 14.21
C THR A 341 1.10 14.85 13.64
N VAL A 342 1.63 13.90 14.39
CA VAL A 342 2.73 13.03 13.97
C VAL A 342 2.16 11.80 13.30
N ASP A 343 2.45 11.58 12.01
CA ASP A 343 2.03 10.41 11.23
C ASP A 343 2.93 9.19 11.47
N ILE A 344 3.27 8.94 12.73
CA ILE A 344 4.05 7.79 13.17
C ILE A 344 3.24 7.00 14.20
N THR A 345 3.00 5.72 13.94
CA THR A 345 2.16 4.87 14.79
C THR A 345 2.92 3.66 15.33
N PRO A 346 2.71 3.25 16.59
CA PRO A 346 3.41 2.12 17.18
C PRO A 346 2.91 0.77 16.62
N THR A 347 3.82 -0.16 16.33
CA THR A 347 3.45 -1.53 15.98
C THR A 347 4.08 -2.56 16.90
N ASN A 348 3.32 -3.61 17.21
CA ASN A 348 3.77 -4.78 17.97
C ASN A 348 4.09 -5.98 17.07
N LEU A 349 4.13 -5.81 15.75
CA LEU A 349 4.41 -6.91 14.84
C LEU A 349 5.84 -7.42 15.02
N PRO A 350 6.04 -8.68 15.43
CA PRO A 350 7.37 -9.26 15.47
C PRO A 350 7.86 -9.54 14.04
N SER A 351 9.16 -9.37 13.79
CA SER A 351 9.78 -9.99 12.61
C SER A 351 10.12 -11.46 12.90
N GLN A 352 10.34 -12.26 11.85
CA GLN A 352 10.68 -13.68 11.96
C GLN A 352 11.92 -13.96 12.82
N ASN A 353 12.84 -12.99 12.95
CA ASN A 353 14.10 -13.11 13.68
C ASN A 353 14.13 -12.26 14.97
N ASN A 354 12.98 -11.78 15.46
CA ASN A 354 12.88 -10.83 16.58
C ASN A 354 13.60 -9.49 16.36
N GLN A 355 14.03 -9.20 15.13
CA GLN A 355 14.49 -7.86 14.76
C GLN A 355 13.32 -6.87 14.82
N PRO A 356 13.55 -5.60 15.18
CA PRO A 356 12.51 -4.60 15.13
C PRO A 356 11.96 -4.46 13.70
N LEU A 357 10.64 -4.35 13.58
CA LEU A 357 9.94 -4.27 12.31
C LEU A 357 9.25 -2.92 12.16
N TRP A 358 9.52 -2.26 11.04
CA TRP A 358 8.88 -1.02 10.61
C TRP A 358 7.92 -1.30 9.47
N ILE A 359 6.99 -0.39 9.22
CA ILE A 359 6.19 -0.38 7.98
C ILE A 359 6.40 0.99 7.33
N PHE A 360 6.94 0.96 6.12
CA PHE A 360 7.11 2.13 5.27
C PHE A 360 5.83 2.34 4.46
N GLY A 361 4.90 3.03 5.10
CA GLY A 361 3.65 3.45 4.49
C GLY A 361 3.76 4.76 3.69
N ASP A 362 2.63 5.39 3.44
CA ASP A 362 2.54 6.58 2.57
C ASP A 362 3.47 7.73 3.01
N VAL A 363 3.77 7.87 4.31
CA VAL A 363 4.77 8.84 4.82
C VAL A 363 6.12 8.68 4.14
N PHE A 364 6.61 7.45 3.99
CA PHE A 364 7.87 7.17 3.30
C PHE A 364 7.68 7.23 1.78
N LEU A 365 6.60 6.62 1.26
CA LEU A 365 6.33 6.50 -0.17
C LEU A 365 6.04 7.83 -0.88
N ARG A 366 5.62 8.88 -0.13
CA ARG A 366 5.52 10.25 -0.68
C ARG A 366 6.87 10.96 -0.79
N ALA A 367 7.86 10.55 0.00
CA ALA A 367 9.20 11.13 -0.06
C ALA A 367 10.06 10.46 -1.13
N TYR A 368 9.76 9.20 -1.46
CA TYR A 368 10.55 8.39 -2.39
C TYR A 368 9.66 7.66 -3.39
N TYR A 369 9.92 7.91 -4.68
CA TYR A 369 9.42 7.06 -5.74
C TYR A 369 9.91 5.64 -5.51
N SER A 370 8.99 4.68 -5.54
CA SER A 370 9.24 3.31 -5.10
C SER A 370 8.97 2.33 -6.24
N VAL A 371 9.90 1.44 -6.52
CA VAL A 371 9.81 0.43 -7.58
C VAL A 371 9.83 -0.96 -6.96
N PHE A 372 8.89 -1.80 -7.37
CA PHE A 372 8.71 -3.15 -6.88
C PHE A 372 9.04 -4.12 -8.01
N ASP A 373 10.22 -4.73 -7.95
CA ASP A 373 10.77 -5.54 -9.03
C ASP A 373 10.61 -7.03 -8.72
N ARG A 374 9.66 -7.67 -9.42
CA ARG A 374 9.36 -9.10 -9.30
C ARG A 374 10.32 -9.98 -10.10
N ALA A 375 11.06 -9.43 -11.06
CA ALA A 375 12.05 -10.20 -11.81
C ALA A 375 13.29 -10.50 -10.95
N ASN A 376 13.68 -9.54 -10.10
CA ASN A 376 14.91 -9.62 -9.30
C ASN A 376 14.66 -9.71 -7.79
N ASN A 377 13.39 -9.77 -7.35
CA ASN A 377 12.99 -9.79 -5.94
C ASN A 377 13.66 -8.67 -5.12
N GLN A 378 13.45 -7.42 -5.56
CA GLN A 378 14.05 -6.24 -4.95
C GLN A 378 13.08 -5.05 -4.94
N VAL A 379 13.34 -4.09 -4.06
CA VAL A 379 12.66 -2.80 -4.02
C VAL A 379 13.67 -1.70 -4.33
N GLY A 380 13.26 -0.73 -5.15
CA GLY A 380 14.07 0.42 -5.54
C GLY A 380 13.47 1.71 -5.01
N PHE A 381 14.32 2.63 -4.57
CA PHE A 381 13.90 3.96 -4.11
C PHE A 381 14.69 5.07 -4.80
N ALA A 382 13.99 6.13 -5.20
CA ALA A 382 14.58 7.36 -5.70
C ALA A 382 13.85 8.59 -5.14
N GLN A 383 14.53 9.72 -5.03
CA GLN A 383 13.87 10.95 -4.57
C GLN A 383 12.81 11.37 -5.60
N VAL A 384 11.60 11.68 -5.14
CA VAL A 384 10.55 12.22 -6.00
C VAL A 384 10.99 13.52 -6.69
N ALA A 385 10.55 13.73 -7.92
CA ALA A 385 10.89 14.90 -8.75
C ALA A 385 10.17 16.19 -8.31
#